data_AF-A0A7V6HJ77-F1
#
_entry.id   AF-A0A7V6HJ77-F1
#
_cell.length_a   1.000
_cell.length_b   1.000
_cell.length_c   1.000
_cell.angle_alpha   90.00
_cell.angle_beta   90.00
_cell.angle_gamma   90.00
#
_symmetry.space_group_name_H-M   'P 1'
#
loop_
_entity.id
_entity.type
_entity.pdbx_description
1 polymer ?
#
loop_
_entity_poly.entity_id
_entity_poly.type
_entity_poly.pdbx_seq_one_letter_code
_entity_poly.pdbx_strand_id
1 'polypeptide(L)'
;IKSRMRAISINVSGAASVSGMVRPNDHVDVLGTFSFPSKTVQGEMELVTLTMLQDVLVLATGRETAKSRLFSDARMPASYNTVTLEVTPREAEMLVFAEQIKGRISLALRNPEDVYFEKTLPRVDFQMIQSEIESLNTYRQQQLLRKRVTD
;
A
#
# COMPACT_ATOMS: atom_id res chain seq x y z
N ILE A 1 4.22 -11.66 15.95
CA ILE A 1 2.81 -11.28 16.20
C ILE A 1 2.71 -10.79 17.64
N LYS A 2 2.44 -9.50 17.83
CA LYS A 2 2.25 -8.89 19.15
C LYS A 2 0.91 -9.32 19.77
N SER A 3 0.80 -9.20 21.10
CA SER A 3 -0.49 -9.41 21.79
C SER A 3 -1.58 -8.51 21.21
N ARG A 4 -2.79 -9.04 21.02
CA ARG A 4 -3.94 -8.37 20.36
C ARG A 4 -3.77 -8.05 18.86
N MET A 5 -2.73 -8.54 18.20
CA MET A 5 -2.58 -8.45 16.74
C MET A 5 -2.84 -9.80 16.06
N ARG A 6 -3.22 -9.77 14.79
CA ARG A 6 -3.55 -10.90 13.91
C ARG A 6 -2.61 -10.87 12.72
N ALA A 7 -2.24 -12.05 12.24
CA ALA A 7 -1.57 -12.17 10.96
C ALA A 7 -2.62 -12.50 9.89
N ILE A 8 -2.65 -11.72 8.82
CA ILE A 8 -3.48 -12.01 7.65
C ILE A 8 -2.64 -11.95 6.39
N SER A 9 -2.81 -12.96 5.52
CA SER A 9 -2.21 -12.97 4.20
C SER A 9 -3.22 -12.45 3.20
N ILE A 10 -2.81 -11.46 2.41
CA ILE A 10 -3.62 -10.87 1.34
C ILE A 10 -2.93 -11.04 0.00
N ASN A 11 -3.72 -11.18 -1.06
CA ASN A 11 -3.21 -11.08 -2.42
C ASN A 11 -2.93 -9.62 -2.78
N VAL A 12 -1.76 -9.37 -3.34
CA VAL A 12 -1.33 -8.05 -3.82
C VAL A 12 -1.12 -8.09 -5.32
N SER A 13 -1.52 -7.03 -6.03
CA SER A 13 -1.37 -6.98 -7.48
C SER A 13 0.11 -6.80 -7.87
N GLY A 14 0.73 -7.89 -8.32
CA GLY A 14 2.18 -7.98 -8.58
C GLY A 14 2.75 -7.13 -9.73
N ALA A 15 1.91 -6.40 -10.48
CA ALA A 15 2.37 -5.55 -11.59
C ALA A 15 2.58 -4.07 -11.22
N ALA A 16 2.08 -3.61 -10.07
CA ALA A 16 2.08 -2.18 -9.72
C ALA A 16 2.62 -1.86 -8.32
N SER A 17 2.99 -2.87 -7.54
CA SER A 17 3.55 -2.70 -6.21
C SER A 17 4.99 -3.13 -6.16
N VAL A 18 5.71 -2.60 -5.18
CA VAL A 18 7.06 -2.95 -4.73
C VAL A 18 7.18 -4.42 -4.28
N SER A 19 6.47 -5.35 -4.92
CA SER A 19 6.36 -6.79 -4.62
C SER A 19 7.66 -7.57 -4.77
N GLY A 20 8.77 -6.92 -5.16
CA GLY A 20 10.12 -7.45 -5.05
C GLY A 20 11.02 -6.66 -4.08
N MET A 21 10.57 -5.49 -3.63
CA MET A 21 11.29 -4.62 -2.71
C MET A 21 10.79 -4.70 -1.27
N VAL A 22 9.49 -4.93 -1.06
CA VAL A 22 8.91 -5.14 0.28
C VAL A 22 9.44 -6.45 0.84
N ARG A 23 9.83 -6.41 2.11
CA ARG A 23 10.49 -7.47 2.86
C ARG A 23 9.77 -7.71 4.19
N PRO A 24 9.87 -8.91 4.76
CA PRO A 24 9.52 -9.10 6.16
C PRO A 24 10.27 -8.08 7.03
N ASN A 25 9.56 -7.51 8.00
CA ASN A 25 9.98 -6.40 8.87
C ASN A 25 9.95 -5.00 8.24
N ASP A 26 9.54 -4.85 6.98
CA ASP A 26 9.22 -3.53 6.42
C ASP A 26 7.86 -3.06 6.91
N HIS A 27 7.64 -1.74 6.79
CA HIS A 27 6.35 -1.10 6.99
C HIS A 27 5.79 -0.62 5.65
N VAL A 28 4.48 -0.80 5.46
CA VAL A 28 3.79 -0.45 4.21
C VAL A 28 2.49 0.28 4.49
N ASP A 29 2.08 1.13 3.56
CA ASP A 29 0.69 1.55 3.46
C ASP A 29 -0.05 0.60 2.52
N VAL A 30 -1.31 0.28 2.85
CA VAL A 30 -2.18 -0.58 2.06
C VAL A 30 -3.17 0.28 1.29
N LEU A 31 -3.08 0.25 -0.03
CA LEU A 31 -3.95 0.98 -0.94
C LEU A 31 -4.93 0.01 -1.60
N GLY A 32 -6.20 0.38 -1.64
CA GLY A 32 -7.25 -0.40 -2.28
C GLY A 32 -7.88 0.39 -3.41
N THR A 33 -7.96 -0.22 -4.59
CA THR A 33 -8.73 0.27 -5.75
C THR A 33 -9.98 -0.56 -5.92
N PHE A 34 -11.15 0.08 -5.88
CA PHE A 34 -12.45 -0.56 -5.96
C PHE A 34 -13.34 0.14 -6.97
N SER A 35 -14.36 -0.59 -7.43
CA SER A 35 -15.42 -0.06 -8.28
C SER A 35 -16.63 0.27 -7.42
N PHE A 36 -17.01 1.55 -7.35
CA PHE A 36 -18.21 2.02 -6.63
C PHE A 36 -19.25 2.56 -7.61
N PRO A 37 -20.54 2.58 -7.26
CA PRO A 37 -21.53 3.33 -8.03
C PRO A 37 -21.11 4.80 -8.14
N SER A 38 -21.16 5.34 -9.35
CA SER A 38 -20.83 6.74 -9.59
C SER A 38 -21.76 7.66 -8.81
N LYS A 39 -21.19 8.68 -8.16
CA LYS A 39 -21.97 9.73 -7.48
C LYS A 39 -22.57 10.75 -8.44
N THR A 40 -22.04 10.84 -9.67
CA THR A 40 -22.38 11.88 -10.64
C THR A 40 -23.24 11.36 -11.79
N VAL A 41 -23.06 10.10 -12.18
CA VAL A 41 -23.80 9.50 -13.30
C VAL A 41 -24.55 8.26 -12.83
N GLN A 42 -25.88 8.31 -12.89
CA GLN A 42 -26.72 7.20 -12.47
C GLN A 42 -26.52 5.98 -13.37
N GLY A 43 -26.25 4.82 -12.76
CA GLY A 43 -26.06 3.55 -13.48
C GLY A 43 -24.62 3.26 -13.92
N GLU A 44 -23.70 4.20 -13.72
CA GLU A 44 -22.27 3.98 -13.97
C GLU A 44 -21.52 3.57 -12.71
N MET A 45 -20.36 2.94 -12.92
CA MET A 45 -19.42 2.58 -11.86
C MET A 45 -18.14 3.39 -12.03
N GLU A 46 -17.59 3.88 -10.93
CA GLU A 46 -16.35 4.65 -10.88
C GLU A 46 -15.25 3.86 -10.14
N LEU A 47 -14.04 3.89 -10.69
CA LEU A 47 -12.86 3.36 -10.02
C LEU A 47 -12.31 4.38 -9.04
N VAL A 48 -12.04 3.90 -7.84
CA VAL A 48 -11.65 4.72 -6.71
C VAL A 48 -10.52 4.05 -5.98
N THR A 49 -9.45 4.80 -5.72
CA THR A 49 -8.33 4.37 -4.88
C THR A 49 -8.35 5.12 -3.57
N LEU A 50 -8.12 4.41 -2.47
CA LEU A 50 -7.96 4.99 -1.14
C LEU A 50 -6.90 4.22 -0.35
N THR A 51 -6.26 4.91 0.58
CA THR A 51 -5.38 4.27 1.56
C THR A 51 -6.25 3.68 2.67
N MET A 52 -6.25 2.36 2.75
CA MET A 52 -7.03 1.60 3.73
C MET A 52 -6.35 1.59 5.09
N LEU A 53 -5.02 1.39 5.10
CA LEU A 53 -4.19 1.32 6.30
C LEU A 53 -2.87 2.03 6.02
N GLN A 54 -2.32 2.68 7.04
CA GLN A 54 -0.97 3.26 7.00
C GLN A 54 -0.08 2.54 8.01
N ASP A 55 1.22 2.48 7.72
CA ASP A 55 2.24 2.01 8.66
C ASP A 55 2.02 0.58 9.19
N VAL A 56 1.70 -0.36 8.29
CA VAL A 56 1.44 -1.75 8.64
C VAL A 56 2.71 -2.58 8.52
N LEU A 57 3.04 -3.32 9.59
CA LEU A 57 4.19 -4.23 9.62
C LEU A 57 3.96 -5.46 8.73
N VAL A 58 4.94 -5.74 7.88
CA VAL A 58 5.01 -6.94 7.05
C VAL A 58 5.67 -8.08 7.82
N LEU A 59 4.95 -9.19 8.00
CA LEU A 59 5.44 -10.39 8.66
C LEU A 59 6.10 -11.37 7.69
N ALA A 60 5.58 -11.46 6.47
CA ALA A 60 6.03 -12.41 5.45
C ALA A 60 5.69 -11.93 4.04
N THR A 61 6.45 -12.41 3.06
CA THR A 61 6.26 -12.15 1.63
C THR A 61 6.35 -13.47 0.86
N GLY A 62 5.27 -13.89 0.21
CA GLY A 62 5.18 -15.22 -0.39
C GLY A 62 5.39 -16.34 0.65
N ARG A 63 6.42 -17.17 0.45
CA ARG A 63 6.83 -18.22 1.40
C ARG A 63 7.90 -17.75 2.39
N GLU A 64 8.36 -16.52 2.27
CA GLU A 64 9.51 -16.01 2.99
C GLU A 64 9.09 -15.26 4.26
N THR A 65 9.70 -15.59 5.39
CA THR A 65 9.50 -14.92 6.68
C THR A 65 10.80 -14.29 7.17
N ALA A 66 10.72 -13.35 8.11
CA ALA A 66 11.91 -12.72 8.72
C ALA A 66 12.90 -13.76 9.29
N LYS A 67 12.38 -14.85 9.88
CA LYS A 67 13.20 -15.95 10.41
C LYS A 67 13.87 -16.78 9.31
N SER A 68 13.18 -17.02 8.20
CA SER A 68 13.71 -17.82 7.09
C SER A 68 14.93 -17.16 6.44
N ARG A 69 14.96 -15.82 6.36
CA ARG A 69 16.08 -15.07 5.77
C ARG A 69 17.37 -15.13 6.57
N LEU A 70 17.29 -15.25 7.89
CA LEU A 70 18.49 -15.37 8.74
C LEU A 70 19.33 -16.61 8.40
N PHE A 71 18.74 -17.58 7.70
CA PHE A 71 19.37 -18.85 7.33
C PHE A 71 19.56 -19.04 5.81
N SER A 72 19.23 -18.05 4.98
CA SER A 72 19.34 -18.14 3.51
C SER A 72 20.06 -16.94 2.92
N ASP A 73 21.20 -17.17 2.25
CA ASP A 73 21.97 -16.17 1.48
C ASP A 73 21.28 -15.80 0.14
N ALA A 74 19.95 -15.66 0.14
CA ALA A 74 19.15 -15.46 -1.05
C ALA A 74 19.15 -13.97 -1.43
N ARG A 75 20.14 -13.59 -2.24
CA ARG A 75 20.34 -12.23 -2.78
C ARG A 75 19.38 -11.84 -3.92
N MET A 76 18.35 -12.63 -4.21
CA MET A 76 17.40 -12.32 -5.28
C MET A 76 16.01 -12.01 -4.74
N PRO A 77 15.40 -10.88 -5.13
CA PRO A 77 14.01 -10.60 -4.82
C PRO A 77 13.13 -11.62 -5.54
N ALA A 78 12.60 -12.59 -4.79
CA ALA A 78 11.60 -13.51 -5.31
C ALA A 78 10.34 -12.70 -5.64
N SER A 79 9.80 -12.88 -6.85
CA SER A 79 8.47 -12.35 -7.14
C SER A 79 7.46 -13.11 -6.28
N TYR A 80 6.64 -12.35 -5.55
CA TYR A 80 5.51 -12.88 -4.82
C TYR A 80 4.27 -12.06 -5.13
N ASN A 81 3.12 -12.67 -4.91
CA ASN A 81 1.80 -12.06 -5.06
C ASN A 81 1.01 -12.06 -3.75
N THR A 82 1.62 -12.50 -2.64
CA THR A 82 0.99 -12.54 -1.32
C THR A 82 1.90 -11.91 -0.27
N VAL A 83 1.29 -11.16 0.64
CA VAL A 83 1.97 -10.53 1.77
C VAL A 83 1.19 -10.80 3.04
N THR A 84 1.88 -11.20 4.10
CA THR A 84 1.29 -11.37 5.43
C THR A 84 1.54 -10.12 6.27
N LEU A 85 0.48 -9.52 6.78
CA LEU A 85 0.49 -8.28 7.55
C LEU A 85 0.13 -8.52 9.02
N GLU A 86 0.76 -7.77 9.93
CA GLU A 86 0.36 -7.69 11.34
C GLU A 86 -0.69 -6.59 11.53
N VAL A 87 -1.92 -6.97 11.86
CA VAL A 87 -3.06 -6.05 11.91
C VAL A 87 -3.92 -6.27 13.16
N THR A 88 -4.75 -5.30 13.51
CA THR A 88 -5.81 -5.48 14.52
C THR A 88 -6.97 -6.33 13.97
N PRO A 89 -7.88 -6.86 14.82
CA PRO A 89 -9.06 -7.60 14.35
C PRO A 89 -9.90 -6.84 13.34
N ARG A 90 -10.17 -5.56 13.64
CA ARG A 90 -11.01 -4.70 12.82
C ARG A 90 -10.39 -4.49 11.44
N GLU A 91 -9.08 -4.29 11.41
CA GLU A 91 -8.33 -4.15 10.16
C GLU A 91 -8.29 -5.45 9.36
N ALA A 92 -8.16 -6.60 10.03
CA ALA A 92 -8.26 -7.89 9.36
C ALA A 92 -9.61 -8.07 8.66
N GLU A 93 -10.73 -7.75 9.32
CA GLU A 93 -12.06 -7.79 8.71
C GLU A 93 -12.17 -6.87 7.48
N MET A 94 -11.65 -5.64 7.57
CA MET A 94 -11.64 -4.69 6.46
C MET A 94 -10.81 -5.19 5.26
N LEU A 95 -9.65 -5.79 5.52
CA LEU A 95 -8.79 -6.35 4.47
C LEU A 95 -9.41 -7.58 3.80
N VAL A 96 -10.02 -8.48 4.56
CA VAL A 96 -10.78 -9.62 4.01
C VAL A 96 -11.91 -9.12 3.12
N PHE A 97 -12.67 -8.15 3.58
CA PHE A 97 -13.78 -7.58 2.82
C PHE A 97 -13.30 -6.95 1.50
N ALA A 98 -12.22 -6.17 1.55
CA ALA A 98 -11.62 -5.58 0.35
C ALA A 98 -11.15 -6.63 -0.67
N GLU A 99 -10.61 -7.76 -0.22
CA GLU A 99 -10.20 -8.85 -1.11
C GLU A 99 -11.40 -9.48 -1.85
N GLN A 100 -12.58 -9.51 -1.23
CA GLN A 100 -13.79 -10.07 -1.85
C GLN A 100 -14.41 -9.16 -2.92
N ILE A 101 -14.30 -7.84 -2.79
CA ILE A 101 -14.92 -6.86 -3.71
C ILE A 101 -14.09 -6.70 -4.99
N LYS A 102 -13.78 -7.77 -5.74
CA LYS A 102 -13.07 -7.78 -7.05
C LYS A 102 -12.12 -6.58 -7.28
N GLY A 103 -11.35 -6.25 -6.25
CA GLY A 103 -10.59 -5.01 -6.15
C GLY A 103 -9.13 -5.29 -6.42
N ARG A 104 -8.32 -4.23 -6.46
CA ARG A 104 -6.86 -4.38 -6.51
C ARG A 104 -6.28 -3.79 -5.25
N ILE A 105 -5.53 -4.61 -4.52
CA ILE A 105 -4.75 -4.14 -3.37
C ILE A 105 -3.30 -3.94 -3.82
N SER A 106 -2.77 -2.77 -3.52
CA SER A 106 -1.39 -2.37 -3.76
C SER A 106 -0.73 -1.94 -2.46
N LEU A 107 0.60 -2.07 -2.40
CA LEU A 107 1.40 -1.68 -1.24
C LEU A 107 2.34 -0.54 -1.62
N ALA A 108 2.40 0.48 -0.75
CA ALA A 108 3.43 1.51 -0.78
C ALA A 108 4.45 1.23 0.32
N LEU A 109 5.70 0.97 -0.06
CA LEU A 109 6.79 0.74 0.90
C LEU A 109 7.18 2.07 1.57
N ARG A 110 7.19 2.08 2.91
CA ARG A 110 7.60 3.24 3.70
C ARG A 110 9.12 3.25 3.85
N ASN A 111 9.67 4.44 4.03
CA ASN A 111 11.03 4.56 4.55
C ASN A 111 11.04 4.00 5.99
N PRO A 112 12.03 3.19 6.40
CA PRO A 112 12.10 2.65 7.76
C PRO A 112 12.07 3.70 8.88
N GLU A 113 12.53 4.93 8.60
CA GLU A 113 12.54 6.05 9.56
C GLU A 113 11.26 6.90 9.50
N ASP A 114 10.32 6.58 8.61
CA ASP A 114 9.10 7.37 8.40
C ASP A 114 7.98 7.00 9.38
N VAL A 115 7.89 7.79 10.44
CA VAL A 115 6.82 7.72 11.45
C VAL A 115 5.67 8.70 11.17
N TYR A 116 5.65 9.37 10.01
CA TYR A 116 4.61 10.34 9.68
C TYR A 116 3.28 9.65 9.37
N PHE A 117 2.20 10.18 9.93
CA PHE A 117 0.85 9.73 9.65
C PHE A 117 0.06 10.83 8.93
N GLU A 118 -0.39 10.56 7.71
CA GLU A 118 -1.23 11.48 6.97
C GLU A 118 -2.68 11.37 7.47
N LYS A 119 -3.18 12.41 8.12
CA LYS A 119 -4.52 12.43 8.69
C LYS A 119 -5.60 12.57 7.62
N THR A 120 -5.26 13.24 6.52
CA THR A 120 -6.20 13.62 5.48
C THR A 120 -5.72 13.07 4.15
N LEU A 121 -5.98 11.78 3.94
CA LEU A 121 -5.76 11.16 2.64
C LEU A 121 -7.02 11.30 1.79
N PRO A 122 -6.88 11.77 0.54
CA PRO A 122 -8.02 11.92 -0.31
C PRO A 122 -8.44 10.57 -0.89
N ARG A 123 -9.73 10.49 -1.23
CA ARG A 123 -10.25 9.44 -2.09
C ARG A 123 -9.93 9.82 -3.53
N VAL A 124 -9.12 9.03 -4.22
CA VAL A 124 -8.64 9.32 -5.57
C VAL A 124 -9.52 8.62 -6.61
N ASP A 125 -10.28 9.40 -7.36
CA ASP A 125 -10.99 8.98 -8.57
C ASP A 125 -10.46 9.75 -9.79
N PHE A 126 -11.07 9.53 -10.96
CA PHE A 126 -10.62 10.17 -12.20
C PHE A 126 -10.71 11.70 -12.13
N GLN A 127 -11.79 12.24 -11.56
CA GLN A 127 -12.00 13.67 -11.43
C GLN A 127 -10.91 14.30 -10.56
N MET A 128 -10.58 13.66 -9.45
CA MET A 128 -9.52 14.12 -8.56
C MET A 128 -8.14 14.10 -9.22
N ILE A 129 -7.83 13.04 -9.98
CA ILE A 129 -6.58 12.99 -10.74
C ILE A 129 -6.49 14.17 -11.70
N GLN A 130 -7.55 14.43 -12.46
CA GLN A 130 -7.57 15.54 -13.42
C GLN A 130 -7.40 16.91 -12.74
N SER A 131 -7.97 17.11 -11.56
CA SER A 131 -7.86 18.39 -10.85
C SER A 131 -6.52 18.61 -10.15
N GLU A 132 -5.85 17.55 -9.68
CA GLU A 132 -4.68 17.66 -8.81
C GLU A 132 -3.35 17.30 -9.47
N ILE A 133 -3.34 16.54 -10.58
CA ILE A 133 -2.09 15.96 -11.08
C ILE A 133 -1.06 17.03 -11.50
N GLU A 134 -1.51 18.15 -12.05
CA GLU A 134 -0.63 19.26 -12.45
C GLU A 134 -0.03 19.98 -11.24
N SER A 135 -0.84 20.24 -10.20
CA SER A 135 -0.40 20.89 -8.97
C SER A 135 0.64 20.02 -8.24
N LEU A 136 0.39 18.71 -8.14
CA LEU A 136 1.26 17.74 -7.51
C LEU A 136 2.60 17.61 -8.24
N ASN A 137 2.57 17.53 -9.58
CA ASN A 137 3.79 17.47 -10.38
C ASN A 137 4.63 18.74 -10.25
N THR A 138 3.99 19.90 -10.26
CA THR A 138 4.66 21.20 -10.10
C THR A 138 5.31 21.32 -8.73
N TYR A 139 4.57 20.99 -7.66
CA TYR A 139 5.09 20.98 -6.29
C TYR A 139 6.31 20.05 -6.16
N ARG A 140 6.22 18.83 -6.70
CA ARG A 140 7.33 17.87 -6.67
C ARG A 140 8.59 18.42 -7.33
N GLN A 141 8.48 19.03 -8.51
CA GLN A 141 9.64 19.61 -9.20
C GLN A 141 10.27 20.75 -8.40
N GLN A 142 9.46 21.62 -7.78
CA GLN A 142 9.96 22.71 -6.94
C GLN A 142 10.75 22.19 -5.72
N GLN A 143 10.25 21.13 -5.06
CA GLN A 143 10.96 20.53 -3.92
C GLN A 143 12.29 19.88 -4.33
N LEU A 144 12.33 19.20 -5.48
CA LEU A 144 13.56 18.62 -6.01
C LEU A 144 14.61 19.67 -6.35
N LEU A 145 14.19 20.79 -6.94
CA LEU A 145 15.08 21.91 -7.24
C LEU A 145 15.61 22.56 -5.97
N ARG A 146 14.77 22.79 -4.96
CA ARG A 146 15.20 23.34 -3.66
C ARG A 146 16.28 22.48 -3.02
N LYS A 147 16.06 21.16 -2.96
CA LYS A 147 17.03 20.23 -2.37
C LYS A 147 18.39 20.29 -3.06
N ARG A 148 18.41 20.37 -4.40
CA ARG A 148 19.65 20.46 -5.20
C ARG A 148 20.43 21.76 -5.03
N VAL A 149 19.80 22.84 -4.55
CA VAL A 149 20.48 24.13 -4.33
C VAL A 149 21.09 24.20 -2.92
N THR A 150 20.58 23.41 -1.98
CA THR A 150 21.07 23.32 -0.59
C THR A 150 22.14 22.25 -0.35
N ASP A 151 22.38 21.37 -1.33
CA ASP A 151 23.42 20.32 -1.33
C ASP A 151 24.64 20.77 -2.16
#